data_AF-A0A4Q3SJF5-F1
#
_entry.id   AF-A0A4Q3SJF5-F1
#
_cell.length_a   1.000
_cell.length_b   1.000
_cell.length_c   1.000
_cell.angle_alpha   90.00
_cell.angle_beta   90.00
_cell.angle_gamma   90.00
#
_symmetry.space_group_name_H-M   'P 1'
#
loop_
_entity.id
_entity.type
_entity.pdbx_description
1 polymer ?
#
loop_
_entity_poly.entity_id
_entity_poly.type
_entity_poly.pdbx_seq_one_letter_code
_entity_poly.pdbx_strand_id
1 'polypeptide(L)'
;MAKTQKRPIITAPSSAMSSSAVPSDLAEMKHTAPSSATIDGATEKFPDTLAPGVDSRFPKGYKDKIVPVELVGPELIEESPMSPVWDAFDPDNVSFADYQLFIDTIIGSNAGKTFPDISLLFNTEAYNIIKIATEMFVRKRLCAIPDENTQLPNASGRGILPYYERVLEQLDAVVPGAGASRMMQNRVQANCAELIWNYWMEEGMLVQTMNAVALRFQNISVTRYDPLANLELDSLRPLSNVLFGYIQDTPNRLTISRRNHEYMYEYGIRLFGDAVPNGRSVAVRTSFIEAFHSLLYQCIEFYKLADDRTKNAHAFPLLPALQEVNILLMQGMHNQYNDLTVKARVEMLIEQWILSRKEINEFLHGKPMVIYDEPWMSAVESMKELQGWSSVSIRSYYELAVYAEKILVTIRFSEWYSKSPKAEDAKAWALVNRDP
;
A
#
# COMPACT_ATOMS: atom_id res chain seq x y z
N MET A 1 -31.19 -60.93 -48.82
CA MET A 1 -31.42 -61.16 -47.38
C MET A 1 -31.02 -59.90 -46.61
N ALA A 2 -31.89 -59.49 -45.68
CA ALA A 2 -31.79 -58.46 -44.64
C ALA A 2 -31.47 -56.99 -45.04
N LYS A 3 -32.38 -55.99 -44.94
CA LYS A 3 -33.21 -55.45 -43.81
C LYS A 3 -32.36 -54.69 -42.78
N THR A 4 -32.34 -53.35 -42.76
CA THR A 4 -33.27 -52.34 -42.19
C THR A 4 -32.88 -51.81 -40.80
N GLN A 5 -33.09 -50.50 -40.64
CA GLN A 5 -33.70 -49.80 -39.47
C GLN A 5 -32.82 -49.54 -38.24
N LYS A 6 -32.60 -48.26 -37.89
CA LYS A 6 -33.42 -47.33 -37.05
C LYS A 6 -32.98 -47.37 -35.58
N ARG A 7 -32.81 -46.16 -35.03
CA ARG A 7 -32.69 -45.87 -33.58
C ARG A 7 -33.87 -46.45 -32.79
N PRO A 8 -33.66 -46.68 -31.48
CA PRO A 8 -34.44 -45.98 -30.45
C PRO A 8 -33.51 -45.53 -29.28
N ILE A 9 -33.60 -44.32 -28.73
CA ILE A 9 -34.52 -43.83 -27.67
C ILE A 9 -34.82 -44.88 -26.59
N ILE A 10 -34.23 -44.69 -25.39
CA ILE A 10 -34.76 -45.19 -24.12
C ILE A 10 -34.93 -44.00 -23.18
N THR A 11 -36.11 -43.99 -22.58
CA THR A 11 -36.78 -43.05 -21.68
C THR A 11 -36.43 -43.26 -20.19
N ALA A 12 -36.29 -42.14 -19.45
CA ALA A 12 -36.88 -41.75 -18.13
C ALA A 12 -36.80 -42.73 -16.91
N PRO A 13 -36.84 -42.28 -15.62
CA PRO A 13 -37.81 -41.36 -15.01
C PRO A 13 -37.22 -40.24 -14.11
N SER A 14 -37.77 -39.02 -14.10
CA SER A 14 -38.82 -38.53 -13.18
C SER A 14 -38.44 -38.56 -11.69
N SER A 15 -38.15 -37.39 -11.12
CA SER A 15 -38.96 -36.86 -10.01
C SER A 15 -38.91 -35.33 -10.03
N ALA A 16 -40.11 -34.75 -10.07
CA ALA A 16 -40.37 -33.33 -10.05
C ALA A 16 -40.32 -32.82 -8.62
N MET A 17 -39.74 -31.64 -8.40
CA MET A 17 -40.21 -30.71 -7.38
C MET A 17 -40.05 -29.27 -7.85
N SER A 18 -41.22 -28.68 -8.14
CA SER A 18 -41.64 -27.30 -7.91
C SER A 18 -40.61 -26.18 -8.10
N SER A 19 -40.80 -25.47 -9.21
CA SER A 19 -40.58 -24.04 -9.31
C SER A 19 -41.31 -23.28 -8.20
N SER A 20 -40.58 -22.68 -7.27
CA SER A 20 -41.03 -21.50 -6.56
C SER A 20 -40.17 -20.31 -7.00
N ALA A 21 -40.82 -19.37 -7.68
CA ALA A 21 -40.29 -18.05 -7.89
C ALA A 21 -40.01 -17.40 -6.53
N VAL A 22 -38.79 -16.89 -6.34
CA VAL A 22 -38.47 -15.98 -5.24
C VAL A 22 -38.18 -14.62 -5.88
N PRO A 23 -38.91 -13.56 -5.49
CA PRO A 23 -38.84 -12.26 -6.12
C PRO A 23 -37.53 -11.53 -5.81
N SER A 24 -37.08 -10.79 -6.81
CA SER A 24 -36.08 -9.75 -6.74
C SER A 24 -36.58 -8.59 -5.87
N ASP A 25 -36.18 -8.56 -4.60
CA ASP A 25 -36.31 -7.38 -3.74
C ASP A 25 -34.96 -7.13 -3.04
N LEU A 26 -34.05 -6.48 -3.76
CA LEU A 26 -32.93 -5.75 -3.15
C LEU A 26 -33.49 -4.44 -2.60
N ALA A 27 -34.12 -4.52 -1.43
CA ALA A 27 -34.44 -3.35 -0.64
C ALA A 27 -33.13 -2.79 -0.05
N GLU A 28 -32.86 -1.52 -0.36
CA GLU A 28 -31.80 -0.70 0.23
C GLU A 28 -31.79 -0.82 1.76
N MET A 29 -30.84 -1.56 2.32
CA MET A 29 -30.53 -1.47 3.74
C MET A 29 -29.80 -0.14 3.99
N LYS A 30 -30.57 0.90 4.30
CA LYS A 30 -30.06 2.11 4.93
C LYS A 30 -29.50 1.75 6.30
N HIS A 31 -28.18 1.71 6.42
CA HIS A 31 -27.51 1.67 7.72
C HIS A 31 -27.89 2.92 8.52
N THR A 32 -28.76 2.73 9.50
CA THR A 32 -29.00 3.70 10.58
C THR A 32 -27.99 3.44 11.68
N ALA A 33 -27.27 4.48 12.09
CA ALA A 33 -26.30 4.40 13.17
C ALA A 33 -26.98 3.90 14.46
N PRO A 34 -26.36 2.98 15.24
CA PRO A 34 -26.90 2.61 16.53
C PRO A 34 -26.87 3.83 17.46
N SER A 35 -28.04 4.19 17.98
CA SER A 35 -28.18 5.24 18.99
C SER A 35 -27.38 4.84 20.23
N SER A 36 -26.50 5.74 20.65
CA SER A 36 -25.86 5.87 21.96
C SER A 36 -26.13 4.76 22.98
N ALA A 37 -25.07 4.07 23.38
CA ALA A 37 -25.00 3.38 24.66
C ALA A 37 -25.15 4.41 25.80
N THR A 38 -26.39 4.72 26.15
CA THR A 38 -26.72 5.42 27.39
C THR A 38 -26.55 4.42 28.52
N ILE A 39 -25.52 4.61 29.34
CA ILE A 39 -25.34 3.84 30.58
C ILE A 39 -26.48 4.24 31.52
N ASP A 40 -27.39 3.30 31.78
CA ASP A 40 -28.37 3.41 32.86
C ASP A 40 -27.63 3.64 34.20
N GLY A 41 -27.86 4.80 34.82
CA GLY A 41 -27.38 5.09 36.17
C GLY A 41 -26.76 6.48 36.40
N ALA A 42 -26.51 7.28 35.36
CA ALA A 42 -25.93 8.62 35.52
C ALA A 42 -27.00 9.72 35.40
N THR A 43 -27.82 9.91 36.43
CA THR A 43 -28.49 11.19 36.73
C THR A 43 -29.21 11.06 38.08
N GLU A 44 -28.47 11.21 39.19
CA GLU A 44 -29.12 11.62 40.44
C GLU A 44 -29.53 13.09 40.30
N LYS A 45 -30.84 13.32 40.39
CA LYS A 45 -31.45 14.64 40.39
C LYS A 45 -30.98 15.39 41.63
N PHE A 46 -30.37 16.55 41.44
CA PHE A 46 -30.21 17.54 42.50
C PHE A 46 -31.60 17.93 43.05
N PRO A 47 -31.85 17.83 44.37
CA PRO A 47 -33.04 18.41 44.96
C PRO A 47 -32.82 19.90 45.18
N ASP A 48 -33.58 20.71 44.47
CA ASP A 48 -33.83 22.11 44.80
C ASP A 48 -34.52 22.18 46.16
N THR A 49 -33.80 22.60 47.21
CA THR A 49 -34.32 23.35 48.36
C THR A 49 -33.19 23.75 49.29
N LEU A 50 -32.81 25.03 49.24
CA LEU A 50 -32.03 25.70 50.28
C LEU A 50 -32.94 26.00 51.48
N ALA A 51 -32.57 25.55 52.68
CA ALA A 51 -33.05 26.09 53.94
C ALA A 51 -31.84 26.42 54.85
N PRO A 52 -31.82 27.58 55.53
CA PRO A 52 -30.62 28.11 56.14
C PRO A 52 -30.43 27.64 57.59
N GLY A 53 -29.17 27.36 57.95
CA GLY A 53 -28.67 27.40 59.32
C GLY A 53 -28.72 26.10 60.10
N VAL A 54 -27.61 25.34 60.12
CA VAL A 54 -27.11 24.65 61.32
C VAL A 54 -25.57 24.59 61.26
N ASP A 55 -24.96 24.95 62.38
CA ASP A 55 -23.55 25.15 62.66
C ASP A 55 -22.67 23.88 62.63
N SER A 56 -21.43 24.11 62.17
CA SER A 56 -20.15 23.52 62.57
C SER A 56 -20.10 22.15 63.26
N ARG A 57 -19.55 21.13 62.56
CA ARG A 57 -18.57 20.16 63.12
C ARG A 57 -17.64 19.66 62.01
N PHE A 58 -16.42 20.22 61.95
CA PHE A 58 -15.32 19.63 61.20
C PHE A 58 -14.80 18.37 61.92
N PRO A 59 -14.64 17.22 61.25
CA PRO A 59 -13.68 16.22 61.68
C PRO A 59 -12.28 16.70 61.29
N LYS A 60 -11.45 16.86 62.31
CA LYS A 60 -10.01 17.14 62.20
C LYS A 60 -9.31 16.09 61.34
N GLY A 61 -8.43 16.56 60.45
CA GLY A 61 -7.17 15.90 60.17
C GLY A 61 -7.11 15.03 58.90
N TYR A 62 -6.99 15.67 57.75
CA TYR A 62 -6.05 15.21 56.74
C TYR A 62 -5.07 16.36 56.52
N LYS A 63 -3.83 16.19 57.00
CA LYS A 63 -2.74 17.09 56.64
C LYS A 63 -2.40 16.77 55.19
N ASP A 64 -2.53 17.74 54.31
CA ASP A 64 -1.99 17.67 52.96
C ASP A 64 -0.50 17.31 53.06
N LYS A 65 -0.17 16.05 52.77
CA LYS A 65 1.18 15.73 52.34
C LYS A 65 1.30 16.37 50.97
N ILE A 66 1.92 17.56 50.94
CA ILE A 66 2.49 18.11 49.73
C ILE A 66 3.53 17.07 49.28
N VAL A 67 3.10 16.17 48.39
CA VAL A 67 4.02 15.35 47.62
C VAL A 67 4.61 16.33 46.61
N PRO A 68 5.90 16.67 46.69
CA PRO A 68 6.51 17.47 45.65
C PRO A 68 6.38 16.67 44.35
N VAL A 69 5.53 17.15 43.44
CA VAL A 69 5.57 16.72 42.05
C VAL A 69 6.84 17.37 41.50
N GLU A 70 7.94 16.60 41.51
CA GLU A 70 9.08 16.94 40.68
C GLU A 70 8.58 16.94 39.24
N LEU A 71 8.47 18.13 38.66
CA LEU A 71 8.36 18.27 37.22
C LEU A 71 9.68 17.72 36.66
N VAL A 72 9.69 16.44 36.34
CA VAL A 72 10.74 15.83 35.54
C VAL A 72 10.84 16.71 34.30
N GLY A 73 12.04 17.23 34.03
CA GLY A 73 12.32 17.98 32.80
C GLY A 73 12.00 17.15 31.57
N PRO A 74 12.17 17.65 30.34
CA PRO A 74 12.01 16.82 29.15
C PRO A 74 12.95 15.63 29.32
N GLU A 75 12.40 14.46 29.64
CA GLU A 75 13.16 13.23 29.65
C GLU A 75 13.82 13.18 28.29
N LEU A 76 15.15 13.10 28.29
CA LEU A 76 15.88 12.55 27.17
C LEU A 76 15.16 11.25 26.85
N ILE A 77 14.34 11.25 25.81
CA ILE A 77 13.71 10.04 25.30
C ILE A 77 14.89 9.10 25.13
N GLU A 78 14.95 8.01 25.91
CA GLU A 78 15.93 6.97 25.63
C GLU A 78 15.72 6.64 24.15
N GLU A 79 16.71 6.98 23.31
CA GLU A 79 16.61 6.74 21.87
C GLU A 79 16.33 5.26 21.72
N SER A 80 15.11 4.94 21.27
CA SER A 80 14.72 3.56 21.06
C SER A 80 15.78 2.94 20.16
N PRO A 81 16.26 1.71 20.44
CA PRO A 81 17.21 1.03 19.57
C PRO A 81 16.67 0.85 18.13
N MET A 82 15.37 1.08 17.93
CA MET A 82 14.66 1.00 16.66
C MET A 82 14.50 2.35 15.93
N SER A 83 14.80 3.50 16.56
CA SER A 83 14.71 4.82 15.89
C SER A 83 15.52 4.88 14.58
N PRO A 84 16.77 4.38 14.51
CA PRO A 84 17.55 4.38 13.28
C PRO A 84 16.99 3.47 12.18
N VAL A 85 16.16 2.49 12.56
CA VAL A 85 15.46 1.60 11.63
C VAL A 85 14.31 2.35 10.99
N TRP A 86 13.53 3.12 11.75
CA TRP A 86 12.40 3.88 11.23
C TRP A 86 12.85 5.08 10.38
N ASP A 87 13.88 5.81 10.80
CA ASP A 87 14.44 6.92 10.04
C ASP A 87 15.08 6.47 8.71
N ALA A 88 15.45 5.19 8.59
CA ALA A 88 15.97 4.63 7.35
C ALA A 88 14.89 4.36 6.28
N PHE A 89 13.61 4.30 6.68
CA PHE A 89 12.47 3.95 5.83
C PHE A 89 11.63 5.16 5.41
N ASP A 90 12.19 6.37 5.48
CA ASP A 90 11.49 7.58 5.10
C ASP A 90 11.07 7.56 3.60
N PRO A 91 9.80 7.82 3.25
CA PRO A 91 9.28 7.83 1.87
C PRO A 91 10.02 8.73 0.89
N ASP A 92 10.77 9.71 1.38
CA ASP A 92 11.65 10.56 0.55
C ASP A 92 12.74 9.75 -0.20
N ASN A 93 12.96 8.47 0.14
CA ASN A 93 13.95 7.64 -0.52
C ASN A 93 13.57 7.18 -1.94
N VAL A 94 12.30 7.31 -2.36
CA VAL A 94 11.83 6.92 -3.71
C VAL A 94 10.91 7.99 -4.31
N SER A 95 11.46 9.19 -4.52
CA SER A 95 10.78 10.20 -5.33
C SER A 95 10.75 9.79 -6.81
N PHE A 96 9.64 10.08 -7.49
CA PHE A 96 9.58 9.93 -8.95
C PHE A 96 10.65 10.77 -9.66
N ALA A 97 11.05 11.92 -9.10
CA ALA A 97 12.11 12.76 -9.66
C ALA A 97 13.46 12.04 -9.69
N ASP A 98 13.80 11.32 -8.62
CA ASP A 98 15.01 10.49 -8.52
C ASP A 98 15.00 9.35 -9.52
N TYR A 99 13.84 8.71 -9.70
CA TYR A 99 13.65 7.68 -10.70
C TYR A 99 13.80 8.23 -12.13
N GLN A 100 13.19 9.38 -12.41
CA GLN A 100 13.31 10.04 -13.71
C GLN A 100 14.77 10.40 -14.00
N LEU A 101 15.50 10.97 -13.04
CA LEU A 101 16.93 11.28 -13.16
C LEU A 101 17.76 10.01 -13.39
N PHE A 102 17.44 8.91 -12.72
CA PHE A 102 18.13 7.64 -12.90
C PHE A 102 17.95 7.09 -14.33
N ILE A 103 16.70 7.10 -14.82
CA ILE A 103 16.38 6.64 -16.18
C ILE A 103 16.98 7.58 -17.23
N ASP A 104 16.87 8.89 -17.06
CA ASP A 104 17.45 9.89 -17.96
C ASP A 104 18.98 9.81 -17.96
N THR A 105 19.61 9.45 -16.83
CA THR A 105 21.05 9.16 -16.78
C THR A 105 21.38 7.95 -17.64
N ILE A 106 20.62 6.86 -17.56
CA ILE A 106 20.85 5.64 -18.36
C ILE A 106 20.62 5.89 -19.84
N ILE A 107 19.64 6.72 -20.19
CA ILE A 107 19.30 7.07 -21.59
C ILE A 107 20.29 8.09 -22.15
N GLY A 108 20.66 9.11 -21.36
CA GLY A 108 21.45 10.26 -21.80
C GLY A 108 22.96 10.08 -21.70
N SER A 109 23.42 9.16 -20.85
CA SER A 109 24.81 8.72 -20.93
C SER A 109 24.97 7.83 -22.17
N ASN A 110 25.87 8.23 -23.06
CA ASN A 110 26.59 7.31 -23.95
C ASN A 110 27.43 6.36 -23.04
N ALA A 111 26.77 5.56 -22.19
CA ALA A 111 27.39 4.78 -21.14
C ALA A 111 28.16 3.63 -21.78
N GLY A 112 29.41 3.95 -22.09
CA GLY A 112 30.41 3.01 -22.55
C GLY A 112 30.38 1.72 -21.73
N LYS A 113 30.34 0.62 -22.48
CA LYS A 113 30.76 -0.75 -22.16
C LYS A 113 29.73 -1.75 -21.63
N THR A 114 28.51 -1.39 -21.25
CA THR A 114 27.49 -2.39 -20.82
C THR A 114 26.21 -2.41 -21.62
N PHE A 115 25.82 -1.29 -22.24
CA PHE A 115 24.66 -1.23 -23.11
C PHE A 115 25.08 -0.64 -24.47
N PRO A 116 24.64 -1.19 -25.61
CA PRO A 116 24.93 -0.60 -26.93
C PRO A 116 24.45 0.85 -27.01
N ASP A 117 24.92 1.66 -27.96
CA ASP A 117 24.46 3.05 -28.14
C ASP A 117 22.93 3.07 -28.36
N ILE A 118 22.16 3.33 -27.29
CA ILE A 118 20.70 3.23 -27.30
C ILE A 118 20.12 4.58 -27.69
N SER A 119 19.75 4.70 -28.95
CA SER A 119 18.77 5.71 -29.34
C SER A 119 17.37 5.14 -29.11
N LEU A 120 16.62 5.73 -28.17
CA LEU A 120 15.19 5.42 -27.96
C LEU A 120 14.34 5.63 -29.23
N LEU A 121 14.85 6.39 -30.20
CA LEU A 121 14.19 6.70 -31.46
C LEU A 121 14.20 5.53 -32.46
N PHE A 122 15.13 4.58 -32.33
CA PHE A 122 15.32 3.54 -33.36
C PHE A 122 15.29 2.10 -32.82
N ASN A 123 15.16 1.91 -31.50
CA ASN A 123 15.23 0.58 -30.91
C ASN A 123 13.85 0.04 -30.52
N THR A 124 13.45 -1.09 -31.11
CA THR A 124 12.26 -1.86 -30.71
C THR A 124 12.39 -2.42 -29.28
N GLU A 125 13.61 -2.53 -28.76
CA GLU A 125 13.91 -2.99 -27.40
C GLU A 125 13.94 -1.85 -26.36
N ALA A 126 13.62 -0.60 -26.75
CA ALA A 126 13.64 0.55 -25.85
C ALA A 126 12.85 0.30 -24.54
N TYR A 127 11.68 -0.33 -24.65
CA TYR A 127 10.87 -0.70 -23.48
C TYR A 127 11.57 -1.74 -22.58
N ASN A 128 12.21 -2.76 -23.15
CA ASN A 128 12.89 -3.80 -22.37
C ASN A 128 14.05 -3.21 -21.56
N ILE A 129 14.77 -2.25 -22.12
CA ILE A 129 15.85 -1.53 -21.43
C ILE A 129 15.30 -0.73 -20.26
N ILE A 130 14.22 0.04 -20.48
CA ILE A 130 13.55 0.80 -19.41
C ILE A 130 13.05 -0.15 -18.33
N LYS A 131 12.48 -1.30 -18.70
CA LYS A 131 12.01 -2.32 -17.76
C LYS A 131 13.14 -2.87 -16.90
N ILE A 132 14.28 -3.24 -17.50
CA ILE A 132 15.47 -3.73 -16.77
C ILE A 132 16.03 -2.61 -15.86
N ALA A 133 16.14 -1.40 -16.37
CA ALA A 133 16.61 -0.25 -15.59
C ALA A 133 15.70 0.04 -14.39
N THR A 134 14.38 -0.01 -14.58
CA THR A 134 13.40 0.17 -13.50
C THR A 134 13.49 -0.95 -12.47
N GLU A 135 13.65 -2.19 -12.90
CA GLU A 135 13.87 -3.31 -11.99
C GLU A 135 15.15 -3.13 -11.17
N MET A 136 16.25 -2.67 -11.80
CA MET A 136 17.48 -2.34 -11.09
C MET A 136 17.30 -1.19 -10.10
N PHE A 137 16.54 -0.16 -10.47
CA PHE A 137 16.24 0.98 -9.60
C PHE A 137 15.45 0.53 -8.36
N VAL A 138 14.35 -0.20 -8.55
CA VAL A 138 13.52 -0.74 -7.47
C VAL A 138 14.36 -1.65 -6.57
N ARG A 139 15.17 -2.55 -7.14
CA ARG A 139 16.03 -3.42 -6.33
C ARG A 139 17.10 -2.66 -5.56
N LYS A 140 17.67 -1.60 -6.13
CA LYS A 140 18.71 -0.81 -5.47
C LYS A 140 18.15 0.09 -4.36
N ARG A 141 16.96 0.67 -4.58
CA ARG A 141 16.35 1.66 -3.66
C ARG A 141 15.38 1.05 -2.66
N LEU A 142 14.51 0.13 -3.10
CA LEU A 142 13.48 -0.51 -2.28
C LEU A 142 13.90 -1.89 -1.75
N CYS A 143 14.86 -2.56 -2.39
CA CYS A 143 15.39 -3.85 -1.92
C CYS A 143 16.88 -3.77 -1.50
N ALA A 144 17.36 -2.57 -1.12
CA ALA A 144 18.77 -2.21 -1.09
C ALA A 144 19.70 -3.30 -0.47
N ILE A 145 20.43 -3.95 -1.37
CA ILE A 145 21.74 -4.57 -1.17
C ILE A 145 22.71 -3.45 -0.69
N PRO A 146 23.35 -3.56 0.47
CA PRO A 146 24.53 -2.73 0.76
C PRO A 146 25.65 -3.14 -0.20
N ASP A 147 26.24 -2.19 -0.91
CA ASP A 147 27.44 -2.39 -1.72
C ASP A 147 28.56 -3.06 -0.88
N GLU A 148 29.45 -3.81 -1.53
CA GLU A 148 30.58 -4.58 -0.94
C GLU A 148 31.50 -3.77 0.01
N ASN A 149 31.38 -2.44 0.03
CA ASN A 149 32.15 -1.53 0.88
C ASN A 149 31.36 -0.95 2.08
N THR A 150 30.09 -1.28 2.23
CA THR A 150 29.29 -0.88 3.39
C THR A 150 29.38 -1.99 4.43
N GLN A 151 30.20 -1.78 5.48
CA GLN A 151 30.27 -2.74 6.58
C GLN A 151 28.87 -2.92 7.18
N LEU A 152 28.31 -4.12 7.00
CA LEU A 152 27.11 -4.57 7.70
C LEU A 152 27.37 -4.44 9.22
N PRO A 153 26.53 -3.72 9.98
CA PRO A 153 26.63 -3.76 11.44
C PRO A 153 26.41 -5.19 11.91
N ASN A 154 27.25 -5.64 12.85
CA ASN A 154 27.16 -6.96 13.44
C ASN A 154 25.91 -7.06 14.32
N ALA A 155 25.05 -8.04 13.98
CA ALA A 155 23.70 -8.31 14.50
C ALA A 155 22.67 -7.23 14.13
N SER A 156 21.59 -7.62 13.43
CA SER A 156 20.47 -6.75 13.01
C SER A 156 20.80 -5.77 11.87
N GLY A 157 21.36 -6.27 10.77
CA GLY A 157 21.58 -5.49 9.54
C GLY A 157 20.27 -5.14 8.81
N ARG A 158 20.21 -3.93 8.24
CA ARG A 158 19.09 -3.46 7.40
C ARG A 158 18.62 -4.54 6.41
N GLY A 159 17.30 -4.79 6.41
CA GLY A 159 16.65 -5.63 5.41
C GLY A 159 16.61 -7.13 5.72
N ILE A 160 16.85 -7.59 6.95
CA ILE A 160 16.41 -8.93 7.37
C ILE A 160 15.24 -8.71 8.34
N LEU A 161 14.06 -9.25 8.01
CA LEU A 161 12.93 -9.13 8.93
C LEU A 161 13.31 -9.79 10.27
N PRO A 162 13.07 -9.14 11.42
CA PRO A 162 13.52 -9.65 12.73
C PRO A 162 13.05 -11.07 13.06
N TYR A 163 11.93 -11.50 12.48
CA TYR A 163 11.41 -12.85 12.66
C TYR A 163 12.07 -13.89 11.73
N TYR A 164 12.71 -13.49 10.61
CA TYR A 164 13.33 -14.45 9.70
C TYR A 164 14.41 -15.24 10.42
N GLU A 165 15.14 -14.63 11.35
CA GLU A 165 16.08 -15.36 12.21
C GLU A 165 15.38 -16.46 13.00
N ARG A 166 14.25 -16.14 13.65
CA ARG A 166 13.44 -17.14 14.39
C ARG A 166 12.85 -18.21 13.47
N VAL A 167 12.43 -17.84 12.26
CA VAL A 167 11.89 -18.80 11.26
C VAL A 167 13.00 -19.68 10.70
N LEU A 168 14.19 -19.13 10.45
CA LEU A 168 15.36 -19.89 10.01
C LEU A 168 15.82 -20.87 11.10
N GLU A 169 15.82 -20.45 12.36
CA GLU A 169 16.02 -21.32 13.52
C GLU A 169 14.96 -22.44 13.58
N GLN A 170 13.68 -22.11 13.39
CA GLN A 170 12.58 -23.09 13.38
C GLN A 170 12.66 -24.08 12.21
N LEU A 171 13.11 -23.62 11.05
CA LEU A 171 13.25 -24.44 9.85
C LEU A 171 14.54 -25.28 9.84
N ASP A 172 15.38 -25.16 10.88
CA ASP A 172 16.73 -25.73 10.94
C ASP A 172 17.54 -25.42 9.66
N ALA A 173 17.26 -24.26 9.06
CA ALA A 173 17.87 -23.83 7.83
C ALA A 173 19.20 -23.19 8.19
N VAL A 174 20.30 -23.88 7.88
CA VAL A 174 21.65 -23.33 8.04
C VAL A 174 21.70 -21.99 7.31
N VAL A 175 21.79 -20.88 8.05
CA VAL A 175 22.17 -19.58 7.48
C VAL A 175 23.55 -19.81 6.89
N PRO A 176 23.68 -19.86 5.56
CA PRO A 176 24.97 -20.16 4.99
C PRO A 176 25.87 -18.97 5.38
N GLY A 177 27.02 -19.27 6.01
CA GLY A 177 27.94 -18.26 6.53
C GLY A 177 28.46 -17.33 5.43
N ALA A 178 29.46 -16.51 5.72
CA ALA A 178 30.03 -15.51 4.80
C ALA A 178 30.51 -16.03 3.40
N GLY A 179 30.43 -17.34 3.12
CA GLY A 179 30.63 -17.96 1.81
C GLY A 179 29.37 -18.51 1.13
N ALA A 180 28.18 -18.23 1.66
CA ALA A 180 26.90 -18.51 1.04
C ALA A 180 26.80 -17.89 -0.34
N SER A 181 26.23 -18.62 -1.31
CA SER A 181 25.90 -18.04 -2.61
C SER A 181 25.05 -16.78 -2.38
N ARG A 182 25.53 -15.62 -2.86
CA ARG A 182 24.91 -14.28 -2.82
C ARG A 182 23.40 -14.33 -3.15
N MET A 183 22.99 -15.32 -3.93
CA MET A 183 21.59 -15.66 -4.27
C MET A 183 20.69 -16.00 -3.08
N MET A 184 21.17 -16.69 -2.04
CA MET A 184 20.37 -17.06 -0.87
C MET A 184 20.21 -15.87 0.07
N GLN A 185 21.27 -15.08 0.26
CA GLN A 185 21.21 -13.81 0.98
C GLN A 185 20.21 -12.84 0.33
N ASN A 186 20.19 -12.78 -1.00
CA ASN A 186 19.21 -11.98 -1.75
C ASN A 186 17.74 -12.46 -1.61
N ARG A 187 17.49 -13.71 -1.18
CA ARG A 187 16.12 -14.22 -0.94
C ARG A 187 15.63 -13.98 0.48
N VAL A 188 16.54 -13.91 1.44
CA VAL A 188 16.26 -13.57 2.84
C VAL A 188 16.19 -12.05 3.03
N GLN A 189 16.71 -11.28 2.07
CA GLN A 189 16.54 -9.84 2.01
C GLN A 189 15.06 -9.48 1.90
N ALA A 190 14.69 -8.54 2.74
CA ALA A 190 13.36 -8.05 2.83
C ALA A 190 13.12 -6.96 1.79
N ASN A 191 12.02 -7.12 1.10
CA ASN A 191 11.51 -6.08 0.23
C ASN A 191 10.89 -4.98 1.09
N CYS A 192 11.30 -3.73 0.89
CA CYS A 192 10.70 -2.58 1.57
C CYS A 192 9.51 -2.01 0.79
N ALA A 193 9.10 -2.66 -0.30
CA ALA A 193 7.91 -2.28 -1.06
C ALA A 193 6.69 -3.08 -0.60
N GLU A 194 5.62 -2.37 -0.25
CA GLU A 194 4.34 -2.94 0.12
C GLU A 194 3.36 -2.94 -1.05
N LEU A 195 2.47 -3.93 -1.06
CA LEU A 195 1.47 -4.09 -2.11
C LEU A 195 0.35 -3.02 -1.98
N ILE A 196 0.17 -2.44 -0.79
CA ILE A 196 -0.85 -1.41 -0.53
C ILE A 196 -0.67 -0.16 -1.40
N TRP A 197 0.57 0.19 -1.73
CA TRP A 197 0.85 1.33 -2.60
C TRP A 197 0.27 1.07 -4.00
N ASN A 198 0.44 -0.14 -4.53
CA ASN A 198 -0.08 -0.53 -5.84
C ASN A 198 -1.61 -0.51 -5.86
N TYR A 199 -2.25 -0.92 -4.75
CA TYR A 199 -3.70 -0.84 -4.62
C TYR A 199 -4.22 0.59 -4.79
N TRP A 200 -3.62 1.56 -4.09
CA TRP A 200 -4.04 2.95 -4.19
C TRP A 200 -3.77 3.57 -5.56
N MET A 201 -2.66 3.20 -6.20
CA MET A 201 -2.37 3.63 -7.57
C MET A 201 -3.36 3.07 -8.61
N GLU A 202 -3.86 1.84 -8.41
CA GLU A 202 -4.94 1.28 -9.23
C GLU A 202 -6.29 1.98 -9.01
N GLU A 203 -6.68 2.22 -7.75
CA GLU A 203 -7.90 2.98 -7.43
C GLU A 203 -7.80 4.44 -7.91
N GLY A 204 -6.57 4.97 -8.03
CA GLY A 204 -6.26 6.24 -8.66
C GLY A 204 -6.49 6.30 -10.17
N MET A 205 -6.80 5.17 -10.82
CA MET A 205 -7.02 5.01 -12.26
C MET A 205 -5.74 5.11 -13.11
N LEU A 206 -4.55 4.89 -12.53
CA LEU A 206 -3.27 4.93 -13.27
C LEU A 206 -3.24 3.86 -14.38
N VAL A 207 -3.51 2.60 -14.00
CA VAL A 207 -3.47 1.44 -14.92
C VAL A 207 -4.55 1.58 -15.99
N GLN A 208 -5.72 2.09 -15.63
CA GLN A 208 -6.88 2.31 -16.50
C GLN A 208 -6.56 3.41 -17.52
N THR A 209 -5.91 4.49 -17.09
CA THR A 209 -5.42 5.56 -17.97
C THR A 209 -4.44 4.98 -18.99
N MET A 210 -3.46 4.20 -18.53
CA MET A 210 -2.48 3.58 -19.40
C MET A 210 -3.12 2.59 -20.39
N ASN A 211 -4.10 1.80 -19.95
CA ASN A 211 -4.83 0.89 -20.84
C ASN A 211 -5.63 1.64 -21.91
N ALA A 212 -6.27 2.75 -21.58
CA ALA A 212 -6.98 3.57 -22.56
C ALA A 212 -6.03 4.15 -23.61
N VAL A 213 -4.87 4.67 -23.19
CA VAL A 213 -3.80 5.14 -24.10
C VAL A 213 -3.29 3.99 -24.98
N ALA A 214 -3.08 2.80 -24.41
CA ALA A 214 -2.60 1.63 -25.15
C ALA A 214 -3.61 1.09 -26.17
N LEU A 215 -4.91 1.12 -25.87
CA LEU A 215 -5.97 0.74 -26.81
C LEU A 215 -6.05 1.74 -27.95
N ARG A 216 -5.97 3.03 -27.65
CA ARG A 216 -5.93 4.07 -28.67
C ARG A 216 -4.71 3.94 -29.58
N PHE A 217 -3.53 3.66 -29.04
CA PHE A 217 -2.32 3.41 -29.82
C PHE A 217 -2.47 2.22 -30.79
N GLN A 218 -3.21 1.18 -30.40
CA GLN A 218 -3.56 0.05 -31.25
C GLN A 218 -4.71 0.35 -32.23
N ASN A 219 -5.23 1.58 -32.23
CA ASN A 219 -6.40 2.00 -32.99
C ASN A 219 -7.65 1.17 -32.66
N ILE A 220 -7.82 0.79 -31.39
CA ILE A 220 -8.98 0.07 -30.87
C ILE A 220 -9.86 1.05 -30.09
N SER A 221 -11.12 1.21 -30.52
CA SER A 221 -12.11 1.98 -29.77
C SER A 221 -12.89 1.10 -28.79
N VAL A 222 -13.07 1.57 -27.56
CA VAL A 222 -13.89 0.91 -26.53
C VAL A 222 -15.35 1.37 -26.58
N THR A 223 -15.57 2.62 -26.95
CA THR A 223 -16.89 3.28 -26.94
C THR A 223 -17.26 3.80 -28.33
N ARG A 224 -18.53 4.13 -28.54
CA ARG A 224 -18.99 4.76 -29.80
C ARG A 224 -18.44 6.19 -29.96
N TYR A 225 -18.21 6.87 -28.83
CA TYR A 225 -17.60 8.19 -28.75
C TYR A 225 -16.31 8.05 -27.95
N ASP A 226 -15.18 7.97 -28.64
CA ASP A 226 -13.87 7.83 -28.01
C ASP A 226 -13.28 9.23 -27.73
N PRO A 227 -13.12 9.64 -26.45
CA PRO A 227 -12.52 10.93 -26.11
C PRO A 227 -11.05 11.01 -26.52
N LEU A 228 -10.37 9.88 -26.75
CA LEU A 228 -8.99 9.83 -27.22
C LEU A 228 -8.87 9.74 -28.75
N ALA A 229 -9.95 9.95 -29.51
CA ALA A 229 -9.93 9.82 -30.98
C ALA A 229 -8.88 10.73 -31.66
N ASN A 230 -8.51 11.86 -31.05
CA ASN A 230 -7.51 12.79 -31.59
C ASN A 230 -6.09 12.56 -31.04
N LEU A 231 -5.91 11.60 -30.12
CA LEU A 231 -4.59 11.27 -29.62
C LEU A 231 -3.83 10.54 -30.74
N GLU A 232 -2.79 11.20 -31.23
CA GLU A 232 -1.84 10.69 -32.23
C GLU A 232 -0.42 11.00 -31.75
N LEU A 233 0.48 10.04 -31.90
CA LEU A 233 1.87 10.19 -31.48
C LEU A 233 2.77 10.37 -32.70
N ASP A 234 3.69 11.31 -32.59
CA ASP A 234 4.68 11.57 -33.62
C ASP A 234 5.71 10.44 -33.69
N SER A 235 5.89 9.86 -34.89
CA SER A 235 6.92 8.86 -35.18
C SER A 235 8.35 9.35 -34.97
N LEU A 236 8.57 10.67 -34.97
CA LEU A 236 9.89 11.27 -34.75
C LEU A 236 10.26 11.35 -33.27
N ARG A 237 9.35 11.03 -32.35
CA ARG A 237 9.56 11.07 -30.91
C ARG A 237 9.65 9.65 -30.32
N PRO A 238 10.48 9.44 -29.27
CA PRO A 238 10.83 8.11 -28.79
C PRO A 238 9.67 7.35 -28.13
N LEU A 239 8.62 8.06 -27.68
CA LEU A 239 7.50 7.46 -26.98
C LEU A 239 6.77 6.38 -27.80
N SER A 240 6.70 6.53 -29.12
CA SER A 240 6.02 5.56 -29.99
C SER A 240 6.64 4.16 -29.88
N ASN A 241 7.98 4.07 -29.90
CA ASN A 241 8.70 2.80 -29.76
C ASN A 241 8.52 2.17 -28.38
N VAL A 242 8.51 2.99 -27.32
CA VAL A 242 8.32 2.50 -25.96
C VAL A 242 6.91 1.95 -25.77
N LEU A 243 5.88 2.65 -26.26
CA LEU A 243 4.49 2.18 -26.20
C LEU A 243 4.27 0.90 -26.99
N PHE A 244 4.90 0.80 -28.16
CA PHE A 244 4.88 -0.42 -28.95
C PHE A 244 5.44 -1.62 -28.16
N GLY A 245 6.61 -1.45 -27.52
CA GLY A 245 7.20 -2.47 -26.66
C GLY A 245 6.35 -2.80 -25.42
N TYR A 246 5.75 -1.79 -24.78
CA TYR A 246 4.83 -1.95 -23.65
C TYR A 246 3.62 -2.82 -24.00
N ILE A 247 3.03 -2.60 -25.18
CA ILE A 247 1.90 -3.38 -25.70
C ILE A 247 2.34 -4.82 -26.03
N GLN A 248 3.51 -5.00 -26.63
CA GLN A 248 4.03 -6.35 -26.91
C GLN A 248 4.30 -7.16 -25.64
N ASP A 249 4.68 -6.51 -24.54
CA ASP A 249 4.97 -7.16 -23.25
C ASP A 249 3.71 -7.53 -22.43
N THR A 250 2.50 -7.30 -22.95
CA THR A 250 1.22 -7.66 -22.29
C THR A 250 1.19 -9.07 -21.67
N PRO A 251 1.68 -10.15 -22.32
CA PRO A 251 1.68 -11.49 -21.73
C PRO A 251 2.53 -11.62 -20.46
N ASN A 252 3.57 -10.80 -20.35
CA ASN A 252 4.48 -10.83 -19.21
C ASN A 252 4.03 -9.90 -18.08
N ARG A 253 3.07 -9.00 -18.31
CA ARG A 253 2.56 -8.07 -17.30
C ARG A 253 1.61 -8.78 -16.31
N LEU A 254 1.52 -8.27 -15.09
CA LEU A 254 0.56 -8.76 -14.12
C LEU A 254 -0.86 -8.37 -14.55
N THR A 255 -1.77 -9.34 -14.45
CA THR A 255 -3.18 -9.10 -14.73
C THR A 255 -3.85 -8.46 -13.52
N ILE A 256 -4.86 -7.62 -13.77
CA ILE A 256 -5.70 -7.00 -12.72
C ILE A 256 -6.29 -8.09 -11.81
N SER A 257 -6.77 -9.19 -12.39
CA SER A 257 -7.29 -10.33 -11.62
C SER A 257 -6.28 -10.89 -10.64
N ARG A 258 -5.01 -11.02 -11.07
CA ARG A 258 -3.96 -11.58 -10.22
C ARG A 258 -3.65 -10.63 -9.06
N ARG A 259 -3.49 -9.33 -9.34
CA ARG A 259 -3.26 -8.32 -8.28
C ARG A 259 -4.43 -8.23 -7.31
N ASN A 260 -5.67 -8.27 -7.81
CA ASN A 260 -6.87 -8.24 -6.97
C ASN A 260 -6.95 -9.44 -6.00
N HIS A 261 -6.61 -10.65 -6.45
CA HIS A 261 -6.60 -11.81 -5.55
C HIS A 261 -5.57 -11.66 -4.43
N GLU A 262 -4.42 -11.04 -4.73
CA GLU A 262 -3.34 -10.83 -3.78
C GLU A 262 -3.68 -9.72 -2.78
N TYR A 263 -4.31 -8.63 -3.21
CA TYR A 263 -4.86 -7.61 -2.30
C TYR A 263 -5.87 -8.22 -1.31
N MET A 264 -6.75 -9.10 -1.80
CA MET A 264 -7.73 -9.80 -0.97
C MET A 264 -7.07 -10.79 0.01
N TYR A 265 -5.95 -11.39 -0.39
CA TYR A 265 -5.24 -12.35 0.44
C TYR A 265 -4.46 -11.66 1.57
N GLU A 266 -3.75 -10.57 1.24
CA GLU A 266 -2.86 -9.86 2.14
C GLU A 266 -3.63 -8.94 3.09
N TYR A 267 -4.47 -8.04 2.55
CA TYR A 267 -5.16 -7.01 3.32
C TYR A 267 -6.66 -7.23 3.45
N GLY A 268 -7.25 -8.12 2.63
CA GLY A 268 -8.69 -8.33 2.63
C GLY A 268 -9.48 -7.29 1.82
N ILE A 269 -8.78 -6.41 1.11
CA ILE A 269 -9.36 -5.38 0.25
C ILE A 269 -9.53 -5.90 -1.17
N ARG A 270 -10.57 -5.41 -1.85
CA ARG A 270 -10.83 -5.70 -3.26
C ARG A 270 -10.77 -4.40 -4.05
N LEU A 271 -10.31 -4.47 -5.29
CA LEU A 271 -10.47 -3.38 -6.25
C LEU A 271 -11.95 -3.17 -6.60
N PHE A 272 -12.35 -1.91 -6.75
CA PHE A 272 -13.69 -1.56 -7.20
C PHE A 272 -13.67 -1.22 -8.70
N GLY A 273 -14.61 -1.80 -9.45
CA GLY A 273 -14.82 -1.44 -10.86
C GLY A 273 -15.28 -2.61 -11.73
N ASP A 274 -15.86 -2.26 -12.88
CA ASP A 274 -16.44 -3.22 -13.83
C ASP A 274 -15.39 -4.14 -14.48
N ALA A 275 -14.13 -3.68 -14.55
CA ALA A 275 -13.02 -4.44 -15.10
C ALA A 275 -12.49 -5.52 -14.13
N VAL A 276 -12.93 -5.51 -12.87
CA VAL A 276 -12.49 -6.48 -11.86
C VAL A 276 -13.33 -7.74 -11.99
N PRO A 277 -12.72 -8.92 -12.23
CA PRO A 277 -13.49 -10.15 -12.36
C PRO A 277 -14.14 -10.51 -11.02
N ASN A 278 -15.37 -11.02 -11.08
CA ASN A 278 -16.12 -11.52 -9.92
C ASN A 278 -15.58 -12.85 -9.34
N GLY A 279 -14.29 -13.14 -9.55
CA GLY A 279 -13.64 -14.33 -9.03
C GLY A 279 -13.63 -14.36 -7.50
N ARG A 280 -13.76 -15.55 -6.94
CA ARG A 280 -13.61 -15.78 -5.50
C ARG A 280 -12.20 -16.27 -5.21
N SER A 281 -11.43 -15.50 -4.44
CA SER A 281 -10.18 -15.96 -3.85
C SER A 281 -10.42 -17.13 -2.90
N VAL A 282 -9.50 -18.08 -2.85
CA VAL A 282 -9.59 -19.26 -1.96
C VAL A 282 -9.52 -18.83 -0.50
N ALA A 283 -8.62 -17.89 -0.18
CA ALA A 283 -8.47 -17.29 1.13
C ALA A 283 -8.60 -15.77 1.01
N VAL A 284 -9.24 -15.16 1.99
CA VAL A 284 -9.45 -13.72 2.11
C VAL A 284 -9.14 -13.32 3.54
N ARG A 285 -8.40 -12.23 3.73
CA ARG A 285 -8.16 -11.67 5.06
C ARG A 285 -9.41 -10.92 5.52
N THR A 286 -9.85 -11.13 6.75
CA THR A 286 -11.04 -10.44 7.27
C THR A 286 -10.70 -9.40 8.33
N SER A 287 -9.74 -9.68 9.21
CA SER A 287 -9.49 -8.86 10.40
C SER A 287 -8.46 -7.75 10.23
N PHE A 288 -7.77 -7.68 9.08
CA PHE A 288 -6.69 -6.71 8.88
C PHE A 288 -7.19 -5.25 8.93
N ILE A 289 -8.26 -4.94 8.19
CA ILE A 289 -8.80 -3.57 8.12
C ILE A 289 -9.30 -3.11 9.49
N GLU A 290 -9.94 -4.01 10.24
CA GLU A 290 -10.45 -3.73 11.58
C GLU A 290 -9.31 -3.42 12.56
N ALA A 291 -8.26 -4.25 12.57
CA ALA A 291 -7.08 -4.04 13.40
C ALA A 291 -6.31 -2.76 12.99
N PHE A 292 -6.20 -2.50 11.69
CA PHE A 292 -5.53 -1.30 11.17
C PHE A 292 -6.30 -0.03 11.53
N HIS A 293 -7.63 -0.01 11.40
CA HIS A 293 -8.44 1.12 11.85
C HIS A 293 -8.39 1.31 13.37
N SER A 294 -8.36 0.21 14.14
CA SER A 294 -8.15 0.27 15.59
C SER A 294 -6.81 0.92 15.93
N LEU A 295 -5.73 0.53 15.25
CA LEU A 295 -4.40 1.15 15.40
C LEU A 295 -4.44 2.65 15.09
N LEU A 296 -5.00 3.04 13.95
CA LEU A 296 -5.11 4.46 13.56
C LEU A 296 -5.90 5.26 14.60
N TYR A 297 -6.98 4.69 15.14
CA TYR A 297 -7.76 5.31 16.20
C TYR A 297 -6.94 5.52 17.48
N GLN A 298 -6.17 4.50 17.90
CA GLN A 298 -5.27 4.64 19.06
C GLN A 298 -4.18 5.69 18.81
N CYS A 299 -3.64 5.79 17.59
CA CYS A 299 -2.69 6.83 17.22
C CYS A 299 -3.29 8.23 17.34
N ILE A 300 -4.53 8.42 16.87
CA ILE A 300 -5.25 9.71 16.98
C ILE A 300 -5.43 10.10 18.45
N GLU A 301 -5.86 9.17 19.31
CA GLU A 301 -6.01 9.45 20.74
C GLU A 301 -4.66 9.74 21.40
N PHE A 302 -3.60 9.03 21.03
CA PHE A 302 -2.25 9.33 21.49
C PHE A 302 -1.78 10.72 21.05
N TYR A 303 -1.98 11.12 19.80
CA TYR A 303 -1.56 12.44 19.30
C TYR A 303 -2.31 13.58 19.98
N LYS A 304 -3.62 13.43 20.21
CA LYS A 304 -4.40 14.40 20.99
C LYS A 304 -3.83 14.60 22.40
N LEU A 305 -3.42 13.51 23.05
CA LEU A 305 -2.81 13.56 24.37
C LEU A 305 -1.38 14.10 24.33
N ALA A 306 -0.62 13.80 23.28
CA ALA A 306 0.74 14.28 23.10
C ALA A 306 0.79 15.80 22.83
N ASP A 307 -0.24 16.34 22.18
CA ASP A 307 -0.38 17.78 21.94
C ASP A 307 -0.80 18.56 23.20
N ASP A 308 -1.50 17.90 24.11
CA ASP A 308 -1.86 18.46 25.40
C ASP A 308 -0.65 18.41 26.36
N ARG A 309 0.13 19.48 26.38
CA ARG A 309 1.30 19.66 27.29
C ARG A 309 0.96 19.55 28.78
N THR A 310 -0.32 19.53 29.17
CA THR A 310 -0.72 19.37 30.58
C THR A 310 -0.71 17.91 31.05
N LYS A 311 -0.61 16.94 30.13
CA LYS A 311 -0.63 15.51 30.44
C LYS A 311 0.55 14.79 29.80
N ASN A 312 1.09 13.80 30.50
CA ASN A 312 2.03 12.88 29.91
C ASN A 312 1.25 11.83 29.11
N ALA A 313 1.42 11.83 27.79
CA ALA A 313 0.77 10.85 26.91
C ALA A 313 1.34 9.44 27.15
N HIS A 314 0.46 8.50 27.49
CA HIS A 314 0.83 7.09 27.67
C HIS A 314 0.61 6.31 26.36
N ALA A 315 1.66 5.66 25.85
CA ALA A 315 1.63 4.89 24.61
C ALA A 315 1.31 3.39 24.80
N PHE A 316 0.98 2.95 26.02
CA PHE A 316 0.73 1.53 26.30
C PHE A 316 -0.38 0.90 25.42
N PRO A 317 -1.52 1.56 25.14
CA PRO A 317 -2.54 1.00 24.26
C PRO A 317 -2.11 0.80 22.80
N LEU A 318 -1.08 1.53 22.34
CA LEU A 318 -0.56 1.41 20.97
C LEU A 318 0.19 0.09 20.77
N LEU A 319 0.91 -0.38 21.78
CA LEU A 319 1.77 -1.55 21.66
C LEU A 319 0.98 -2.82 21.29
N PRO A 320 -0.13 -3.19 21.96
CA PRO A 320 -0.96 -4.31 21.54
C PRO A 320 -1.55 -4.16 20.14
N ALA A 321 -1.95 -2.95 19.75
CA ALA A 321 -2.50 -2.70 18.42
C ALA A 321 -1.43 -2.87 17.31
N LEU A 322 -0.21 -2.40 17.56
CA LEU A 322 0.94 -2.60 16.66
C LEU A 322 1.32 -4.06 16.52
N GLN A 323 1.33 -4.78 17.64
CA GLN A 323 1.55 -6.22 17.69
C GLN A 323 0.49 -6.97 16.86
N GLU A 324 -0.80 -6.69 17.07
CA GLU A 324 -1.89 -7.32 16.32
C GLU A 324 -1.75 -7.10 14.81
N VAL A 325 -1.52 -5.84 14.38
CA VAL A 325 -1.31 -5.53 12.96
C VAL A 325 -0.07 -6.24 12.42
N ASN A 326 1.03 -6.27 13.17
CA ASN A 326 2.24 -6.98 12.76
C ASN A 326 1.96 -8.47 12.54
N ILE A 327 1.29 -9.18 13.46
CA ILE A 327 0.91 -10.60 13.25
C ILE A 327 0.05 -10.77 12.00
N LEU A 328 -0.89 -9.87 11.75
CA LEU A 328 -1.77 -10.00 10.59
C LEU A 328 -1.00 -9.81 9.27
N LEU A 329 -0.08 -8.83 9.22
CA LEU A 329 0.83 -8.65 8.07
C LEU A 329 1.72 -9.86 7.86
N MET A 330 2.22 -10.43 8.96
CA MET A 330 3.03 -11.65 8.97
C MET A 330 2.28 -12.86 8.41
N GLN A 331 1.02 -13.04 8.77
CA GLN A 331 0.17 -14.08 8.19
C GLN A 331 -0.15 -13.84 6.71
N GLY A 332 -0.05 -12.60 6.23
CA GLY A 332 -0.18 -12.22 4.83
C GLY A 332 1.05 -12.58 3.98
N MET A 333 2.19 -12.90 4.61
CA MET A 333 3.43 -13.27 3.92
C MET A 333 3.36 -14.69 3.38
N HIS A 334 2.79 -14.82 2.18
CA HIS A 334 2.65 -16.10 1.50
C HIS A 334 3.61 -16.23 0.31
N ASN A 335 3.46 -17.36 -0.40
CA ASN A 335 4.22 -17.84 -1.55
C ASN A 335 4.72 -16.78 -2.56
N GLN A 336 4.02 -15.66 -2.77
CA GLN A 336 4.37 -14.65 -3.79
C GLN A 336 4.60 -13.24 -3.25
N TYR A 337 4.67 -13.05 -1.93
CA TYR A 337 4.71 -11.73 -1.29
C TYR A 337 5.80 -10.81 -1.87
N ASN A 338 7.04 -11.28 -2.02
CA ASN A 338 8.15 -10.46 -2.54
C ASN A 338 8.11 -10.27 -4.07
N ASP A 339 7.80 -11.32 -4.83
CA ASP A 339 7.95 -11.26 -6.29
C ASP A 339 6.85 -10.42 -6.94
N LEU A 340 5.62 -10.51 -6.42
CA LEU A 340 4.48 -9.78 -6.94
C LEU A 340 4.59 -8.28 -6.64
N THR A 341 4.98 -7.91 -5.42
CA THR A 341 5.12 -6.51 -4.99
C THR A 341 6.14 -5.76 -5.83
N VAL A 342 7.36 -6.32 -5.99
CA VAL A 342 8.40 -5.73 -6.84
C VAL A 342 7.92 -5.60 -8.27
N LYS A 343 7.31 -6.65 -8.82
CA LYS A 343 6.86 -6.63 -10.22
C LYS A 343 5.75 -5.62 -10.46
N ALA A 344 4.75 -5.54 -9.57
CA ALA A 344 3.68 -4.56 -9.66
C ALA A 344 4.22 -3.12 -9.54
N ARG A 345 5.19 -2.89 -8.63
CA ARG A 345 5.88 -1.60 -8.50
C ARG A 345 6.59 -1.20 -9.78
N VAL A 346 7.39 -2.10 -10.35
CA VAL A 346 8.12 -1.85 -11.60
C VAL A 346 7.15 -1.50 -12.73
N GLU A 347 6.05 -2.24 -12.88
CA GLU A 347 5.04 -1.96 -13.90
C GLU A 347 4.46 -0.55 -13.75
N MET A 348 3.99 -0.19 -12.55
CA MET A 348 3.37 1.13 -12.32
C MET A 348 4.36 2.30 -12.42
N LEU A 349 5.61 2.13 -12.03
CA LEU A 349 6.65 3.16 -12.23
C LEU A 349 6.92 3.42 -13.72
N ILE A 350 6.87 2.37 -14.55
CA ILE A 350 6.98 2.52 -16.00
C ILE A 350 5.76 3.25 -16.56
N GLU A 351 4.54 2.94 -16.08
CA GLU A 351 3.32 3.64 -16.48
C GLU A 351 3.39 5.14 -16.11
N GLN A 352 3.82 5.48 -14.90
CA GLN A 352 4.07 6.87 -14.48
C GLN A 352 5.13 7.53 -15.38
N TRP A 353 6.21 6.82 -15.71
CA TRP A 353 7.23 7.36 -16.62
C TRP A 353 6.67 7.67 -18.00
N ILE A 354 5.90 6.76 -18.60
CA ILE A 354 5.26 6.94 -19.91
C ILE A 354 4.33 8.16 -19.88
N LEU A 355 3.53 8.30 -18.83
CA LEU A 355 2.57 9.40 -18.69
C LEU A 355 3.23 10.74 -18.38
N SER A 356 4.41 10.76 -17.76
CA SER A 356 5.18 11.99 -17.50
C SER A 356 5.77 12.63 -18.76
N ARG A 357 5.84 11.87 -19.87
CA ARG A 357 6.49 12.31 -21.10
C ARG A 357 5.77 13.52 -21.71
N LYS A 358 6.55 14.42 -22.31
CA LYS A 358 6.05 15.66 -22.94
C LYS A 358 5.02 15.35 -24.02
N GLU A 359 5.22 14.26 -24.74
CA GLU A 359 4.31 13.80 -25.80
C GLU A 359 2.90 13.48 -25.28
N ILE A 360 2.77 12.89 -24.10
CA ILE A 360 1.46 12.66 -23.46
C ILE A 360 0.94 13.97 -22.88
N ASN A 361 1.80 14.73 -22.21
CA ASN A 361 1.46 16.00 -21.61
C ASN A 361 1.09 17.10 -22.61
N GLU A 362 1.39 16.94 -23.91
CA GLU A 362 0.93 17.80 -25.02
C GLU A 362 -0.51 17.49 -25.49
N PHE A 363 -1.05 16.34 -25.09
CA PHE A 363 -2.44 15.97 -25.40
C PHE A 363 -3.30 15.97 -24.15
N LEU A 364 -2.89 15.22 -23.13
CA LEU A 364 -3.51 15.17 -21.81
C LEU A 364 -2.97 16.31 -20.95
N HIS A 365 -3.27 17.54 -21.36
CA HIS A 365 -2.90 18.72 -20.59
C HIS A 365 -3.64 18.68 -19.25
N GLY A 366 -2.89 18.79 -18.15
CA GLY A 366 -3.48 19.10 -16.85
C GLY A 366 -4.11 20.49 -16.83
N LYS A 367 -4.96 20.74 -15.83
CA LYS A 367 -5.44 22.10 -15.54
C LYS A 367 -4.24 23.00 -15.20
N PRO A 368 -3.99 24.10 -15.93
CA PRO A 368 -2.75 24.88 -15.80
C PRO A 368 -2.58 25.55 -14.44
N MET A 369 -3.67 25.77 -13.70
CA MET A 369 -3.64 26.36 -12.35
C MET A 369 -3.54 25.34 -11.22
N VAL A 370 -3.59 24.03 -11.52
CA VAL A 370 -3.45 22.98 -10.49
C VAL A 370 -1.98 22.62 -10.37
N ILE A 371 -1.45 22.73 -9.15
CA ILE A 371 -0.07 22.36 -8.85
C ILE A 371 -0.04 20.86 -8.56
N TYR A 372 0.62 20.12 -9.44
CA TYR A 372 0.91 18.71 -9.24
C TYR A 372 2.34 18.56 -8.72
N ASP A 373 2.52 17.63 -7.79
CA ASP A 373 3.85 17.33 -7.24
C ASP A 373 4.68 16.55 -8.27
N GLU A 374 4.02 15.72 -9.10
CA GLU A 374 4.67 14.89 -10.12
C GLU A 374 4.04 15.07 -11.52
N PRO A 375 4.85 15.02 -12.60
CA PRO A 375 4.42 15.38 -13.97
C PRO A 375 3.46 14.41 -14.65
N TRP A 376 3.29 13.19 -14.12
CA TRP A 376 2.34 12.21 -14.66
C TRP A 376 0.92 12.37 -14.07
N MET A 377 0.79 13.01 -12.91
CA MET A 377 -0.48 13.19 -12.21
C MET A 377 -1.47 14.00 -13.05
N SER A 378 -0.99 15.04 -13.74
CA SER A 378 -1.78 15.87 -14.64
C SER A 378 -2.46 15.04 -15.74
N ALA A 379 -1.73 14.10 -16.33
CA ALA A 379 -2.24 13.27 -17.42
C ALA A 379 -3.36 12.33 -16.91
N VAL A 380 -3.19 11.74 -15.73
CA VAL A 380 -4.19 10.87 -15.10
C VAL A 380 -5.45 11.65 -14.74
N GLU A 381 -5.31 12.83 -14.13
CA GLU A 381 -6.46 13.65 -13.74
C GLU A 381 -7.26 14.13 -14.95
N SER A 382 -6.59 14.58 -16.00
CA SER A 382 -7.26 14.95 -17.26
C SER A 382 -7.94 13.75 -17.92
N MET A 383 -7.34 12.55 -17.85
CA MET A 383 -7.98 11.33 -18.34
C MET A 383 -9.26 11.01 -17.57
N LYS A 384 -9.24 11.13 -16.25
CA LYS A 384 -10.43 10.90 -15.39
C LYS A 384 -11.57 11.83 -15.76
N GLU A 385 -11.28 13.10 -16.02
CA GLU A 385 -12.27 14.08 -16.48
C GLU A 385 -12.81 13.74 -17.88
N LEU A 386 -11.93 13.39 -18.82
CA LEU A 386 -12.32 13.02 -20.20
C LEU A 386 -13.22 11.79 -20.26
N GLN A 387 -12.99 10.81 -19.38
CA GLN A 387 -13.74 9.56 -19.34
C GLN A 387 -14.93 9.58 -18.39
N GLY A 388 -15.09 10.63 -17.60
CA GLY A 388 -16.13 10.71 -16.56
C GLY A 388 -15.95 9.66 -15.46
N TRP A 389 -14.70 9.35 -15.09
CA TRP A 389 -14.38 8.44 -14.00
C TRP A 389 -14.54 9.11 -12.63
N SER A 390 -13.90 8.56 -11.59
CA SER A 390 -13.99 9.09 -10.22
C SER A 390 -13.56 10.56 -10.12
N SER A 391 -14.26 11.33 -9.29
CA SER A 391 -13.99 12.77 -9.08
C SER A 391 -12.90 13.06 -8.05
N VAL A 392 -12.41 12.04 -7.34
CA VAL A 392 -11.36 12.20 -6.33
C VAL A 392 -10.03 12.51 -7.01
N SER A 393 -9.25 13.45 -6.48
CA SER A 393 -7.95 13.81 -7.06
C SER A 393 -6.95 12.64 -7.01
N ILE A 394 -6.08 12.55 -8.01
CA ILE A 394 -5.00 11.53 -8.02
C ILE A 394 -3.99 11.78 -6.89
N ARG A 395 -3.78 13.05 -6.52
CA ARG A 395 -2.92 13.45 -5.41
C ARG A 395 -3.33 12.76 -4.11
N SER A 396 -4.62 12.74 -3.79
CA SER A 396 -5.13 12.07 -2.58
C SER A 396 -4.80 10.57 -2.57
N TYR A 397 -4.93 9.88 -3.70
CA TYR A 397 -4.56 8.47 -3.79
C TYR A 397 -3.05 8.25 -3.68
N TYR A 398 -2.25 9.12 -4.27
CA TYR A 398 -0.80 9.07 -4.17
C TYR A 398 -0.31 9.29 -2.73
N GLU A 399 -0.83 10.31 -2.04
CA GLU A 399 -0.53 10.57 -0.63
C GLU A 399 -0.91 9.35 0.24
N LEU A 400 -2.09 8.77 0.02
CA LEU A 400 -2.48 7.52 0.70
C LEU A 400 -1.54 6.36 0.39
N ALA A 401 -1.07 6.23 -0.86
CA ALA A 401 -0.15 5.19 -1.27
C ALA A 401 1.19 5.29 -0.52
N VAL A 402 1.78 6.49 -0.50
CA VAL A 402 3.08 6.76 0.12
C VAL A 402 3.01 6.61 1.65
N TYR A 403 1.99 7.20 2.30
CA TYR A 403 1.87 7.13 3.75
C TYR A 403 1.46 5.74 4.25
N ALA A 404 0.58 5.04 3.54
CA ALA A 404 0.21 3.67 3.91
C ALA A 404 1.44 2.74 3.80
N GLU A 405 2.25 2.90 2.76
CA GLU A 405 3.50 2.15 2.63
C GLU A 405 4.46 2.43 3.79
N LYS A 406 4.74 3.71 4.12
CA LYS A 406 5.59 4.09 5.27
C LYS A 406 5.14 3.41 6.56
N ILE A 407 3.85 3.51 6.87
CA ILE A 407 3.27 2.94 8.10
C ILE A 407 3.41 1.41 8.10
N LEU A 408 3.05 0.72 7.02
CA LEU A 408 3.08 -0.74 7.00
C LEU A 408 4.51 -1.30 7.00
N VAL A 409 5.43 -0.67 6.25
CA VAL A 409 6.86 -1.03 6.23
C VAL A 409 7.44 -0.91 7.63
N THR A 410 7.26 0.24 8.30
CA THR A 410 7.80 0.44 9.65
C THR A 410 7.23 -0.57 10.65
N ILE A 411 5.94 -0.91 10.57
CA ILE A 411 5.34 -1.94 11.42
C ILE A 411 5.93 -3.32 11.12
N ARG A 412 6.14 -3.66 9.83
CA ARG A 412 6.61 -4.98 9.41
C ARG A 412 8.06 -5.23 9.80
N PHE A 413 8.93 -4.22 9.64
CA PHE A 413 10.36 -4.31 9.93
C PHE A 413 10.72 -4.20 11.41
N SER A 414 9.76 -3.86 12.26
CA SER A 414 10.00 -3.69 13.69
C SER A 414 9.84 -4.98 14.48
N GLU A 415 10.70 -5.17 15.47
CA GLU A 415 10.63 -6.33 16.37
C GLU A 415 9.68 -6.07 17.56
N TRP A 416 8.36 -6.11 17.30
CA TRP A 416 7.34 -5.88 18.35
C TRP A 416 7.23 -7.00 19.40
N TYR A 417 7.81 -8.17 19.10
CA TYR A 417 7.72 -9.40 19.91
C TYR A 417 9.05 -9.78 20.58
N SER A 418 9.88 -8.79 20.91
CA SER A 418 11.11 -9.02 21.67
C SER A 418 10.80 -9.52 23.09
N LYS A 419 11.82 -10.04 23.80
CA LYS A 419 11.65 -10.63 25.15
C LYS A 419 11.15 -9.61 26.21
N SER A 420 11.19 -8.31 25.92
CA SER A 420 10.68 -7.24 26.79
C SER A 420 10.15 -6.07 25.95
N PRO A 421 8.91 -6.13 25.44
CA PRO A 421 8.36 -5.04 24.63
C PRO A 421 8.12 -3.82 25.52
N LYS A 422 8.74 -2.69 25.21
CA LYS A 422 8.57 -1.44 25.96
C LYS A 422 7.48 -0.59 25.33
N ALA A 423 6.64 0.03 26.15
CA ALA A 423 5.68 1.04 25.69
C ALA A 423 6.37 2.29 25.11
N GLU A 424 7.61 2.54 25.50
CA GLU A 424 8.46 3.62 24.99
C GLU A 424 8.78 3.44 23.49
N ASP A 425 8.98 2.21 23.02
CA ASP A 425 9.23 1.93 21.61
C ASP A 425 8.00 2.26 20.75
N ALA A 426 6.80 1.93 21.23
CA ALA A 426 5.55 2.30 20.55
C ALA A 426 5.33 3.82 20.54
N LYS A 427 5.75 4.53 21.60
CA LYS A 427 5.73 5.99 21.65
C LYS A 427 6.67 6.58 20.59
N ALA A 428 7.90 6.09 20.51
CA ALA A 428 8.89 6.57 19.57
C ALA A 428 8.46 6.32 18.11
N TRP A 429 7.92 5.14 17.80
CA TRP A 429 7.36 4.83 16.49
C TRP A 429 6.22 5.79 16.10
N ALA A 430 5.29 6.06 17.01
CA ALA A 430 4.18 6.97 16.74
C ALA A 430 4.69 8.40 16.48
N LEU A 431 5.72 8.85 17.21
CA LEU A 431 6.31 10.17 16.97
C LEU A 431 7.00 10.26 15.60
N VAL A 432 7.71 9.22 15.16
CA VAL A 432 8.35 9.18 13.83
C VAL A 432 7.31 9.19 12.70
N ASN A 433 6.15 8.56 12.90
CA ASN A 433 5.07 8.50 11.90
C ASN A 433 4.04 9.63 12.03
N ARG A 434 4.30 10.63 12.88
CA ARG A 434 3.39 11.75 13.12
C ARG A 434 3.54 12.84 12.06
N ASP A 435 4.78 13.26 11.84
CA ASP A 435 5.13 14.30 10.88
C ASP A 435 5.68 13.61 9.62
N PRO A 436 4.99 13.71 8.47
CA PRO A 436 5.38 13.02 7.25
C PRO A 436 6.73 13.47 6.70
#